data_AF-A0A7C9IXD7-F1
#
_entry.id   AF-A0A7C9IXD7-F1
#
_cell.length_a   1.000
_cell.length_b   1.000
_cell.length_c   1.000
_cell.angle_alpha   90.00
_cell.angle_beta   90.00
_cell.angle_gamma   90.00
#
_symmetry.space_group_name_H-M   'P 1'
#
loop_
_entity.id
_entity.type
_entity.pdbx_description
1 polymer ?
#
loop_
_entity_poly.entity_id
_entity_poly.type
_entity_poly.pdbx_seq_one_letter_code
_entity_poly.pdbx_strand_id
1 'polypeptide(L)'
;MQDTGRFDALGRLEDLPQDYRDDLTGQNLVPLWPSLRAVLPPHVPARRTQTTHWPYASLRSLLLKAGELTPIEKAERRVLVLANPGHGLEKMQASAAMYLGMQLLLPGELAPAHRHTPNAIRMVVEGEGAWTLVNGEKCPMSRGDLILTPTGLWHEHGHDGNGPVIWLDVLDLPLVYYTETSYHEEGPSQSAVSGQGAKAYARGGVVPTSVFGRSDKAYPMLRYPWADAKAALLSLAEDQPELEAVQVTYVNPETGKDAENILGFYALMLRPGQTLRLPARSPAQVLHQIDGNVAVSVEDKSFTLVEADTCVVPGYTSATLKNCSATEPAFIFVADESPLHRKLGVYENRG
;
A
#
# COMPACT_ATOMS: atom_id res chain seq x y z
N MET A 1 18.28 38.26 -31.37
CA MET A 1 17.31 37.69 -30.42
C MET A 1 17.77 38.19 -29.07
N GLN A 2 17.00 39.07 -28.44
CA GLN A 2 17.40 39.76 -27.21
C GLN A 2 17.66 38.72 -26.11
N ASP A 3 18.81 38.88 -25.45
CA ASP A 3 19.18 38.17 -24.24
C ASP A 3 18.17 38.55 -23.14
N THR A 4 17.09 37.78 -23.04
CA THR A 4 16.11 37.97 -21.98
C THR A 4 16.79 37.50 -20.71
N GLY A 5 17.38 38.43 -19.96
CA GLY A 5 18.04 38.22 -18.68
C GLY A 5 17.17 37.43 -17.71
N ARG A 6 17.17 36.11 -17.85
CA ARG A 6 16.57 35.17 -16.93
C ARG A 6 17.46 35.24 -15.70
N PHE A 7 17.00 35.97 -14.70
CA PHE A 7 17.69 36.09 -13.42
C PHE A 7 17.95 34.69 -12.87
N ASP A 8 19.20 34.25 -12.91
CA ASP A 8 19.63 32.94 -12.40
C ASP A 8 19.41 32.82 -10.89
N ALA A 9 19.18 33.95 -10.19
CA ALA A 9 18.79 34.01 -8.79
C ALA A 9 17.40 34.65 -8.60
N LEU A 10 16.51 33.96 -7.89
CA LEU A 10 15.29 34.57 -7.34
C LEU A 10 15.64 35.34 -6.07
N GLY A 11 14.98 36.48 -5.82
CA GLY A 11 15.17 37.24 -4.58
C GLY A 11 14.79 36.40 -3.35
N ARG A 12 15.52 36.53 -2.25
CA ARG A 12 15.26 35.79 -1.01
C ARG A 12 14.33 36.56 -0.10
N LEU A 13 13.66 35.86 0.82
CA LEU A 13 12.80 36.50 1.82
C LEU A 13 13.61 37.45 2.72
N GLU A 14 14.84 37.06 3.08
CA GLU A 14 15.77 37.84 3.90
C GLU A 14 16.24 39.15 3.25
N ASP A 15 16.09 39.29 1.92
CA ASP A 15 16.43 40.51 1.19
C ASP A 15 15.34 41.60 1.32
N LEU A 16 14.18 41.28 1.90
CA LEU A 16 13.04 42.19 2.04
C LEU A 16 13.08 43.00 3.35
N PRO A 17 12.64 44.27 3.34
CA PRO A 17 12.50 45.09 4.53
C PRO A 17 11.72 44.39 5.65
N GLN A 18 12.14 44.58 6.91
CA GLN A 18 11.53 43.90 8.06
C GLN A 18 10.07 44.31 8.24
N ASP A 19 9.75 45.61 8.09
CA ASP A 19 8.38 46.13 8.13
C ASP A 19 7.47 45.47 7.10
N TYR A 20 7.95 45.29 5.87
CA TYR A 20 7.23 44.55 4.84
C TYR A 20 7.01 43.07 5.23
N ARG A 21 8.03 42.40 5.77
CA ARG A 21 7.90 41.00 6.25
C ARG A 21 6.92 40.89 7.42
N ASP A 22 6.89 41.88 8.29
CA ASP A 22 5.95 41.95 9.41
C ASP A 22 4.52 42.16 8.91
N ASP A 23 4.31 43.06 7.95
CA ASP A 23 3.01 43.29 7.31
C ASP A 23 2.49 42.05 6.57
N LEU A 24 3.37 41.33 5.85
CA LEU A 24 3.04 40.05 5.23
C LEU A 24 2.62 39.03 6.29
N THR A 25 3.41 38.93 7.37
CA THR A 25 3.13 38.01 8.49
C THR A 25 1.79 38.35 9.14
N GLY A 26 1.52 39.63 9.41
CA GLY A 26 0.26 40.12 9.97
C GLY A 26 -0.97 39.85 9.10
N GLN A 27 -0.75 39.59 7.80
CA GLN A 27 -1.81 39.27 6.82
C GLN A 27 -1.81 37.80 6.36
N ASN A 28 -0.97 36.93 6.95
CA ASN A 28 -0.81 35.54 6.52
C ASN A 28 -0.37 35.38 5.05
N LEU A 29 0.48 36.27 4.55
CA LEU A 29 0.98 36.27 3.18
C LEU A 29 2.39 35.69 3.10
N VAL A 30 2.63 34.86 2.07
CA VAL A 30 3.94 34.30 1.76
C VAL A 30 4.33 34.70 0.33
N PRO A 31 5.46 35.37 0.12
CA PRO A 31 5.91 35.69 -1.23
C PRO A 31 6.35 34.41 -1.94
N LEU A 32 5.89 34.21 -3.19
CA LEU A 32 6.14 32.96 -3.92
C LEU A 32 7.56 32.88 -4.49
N TRP A 33 8.13 34.01 -4.94
CA TRP A 33 9.40 34.02 -5.68
C TRP A 33 10.59 33.42 -4.92
N PRO A 34 10.73 33.49 -3.58
CA PRO A 34 11.84 32.81 -2.90
C PRO A 34 11.68 31.28 -2.89
N SER A 35 10.45 30.77 -3.00
CA SER A 35 10.12 29.35 -2.80
C SER A 35 9.74 28.61 -4.09
N LEU A 36 9.48 29.33 -5.19
CA LEU A 36 8.92 28.77 -6.42
C LEU A 36 9.74 27.58 -6.97
N ARG A 37 11.07 27.70 -7.01
CA ARG A 37 11.95 26.61 -7.48
C ARG A 37 11.97 25.40 -6.55
N ALA A 38 11.73 25.60 -5.25
CA ALA A 38 11.67 24.51 -4.29
C ALA A 38 10.37 23.72 -4.40
N VAL A 39 9.25 24.38 -4.73
CA VAL A 39 7.94 23.73 -4.91
C VAL A 39 7.72 23.16 -6.31
N LEU A 40 8.40 23.69 -7.32
CA LEU A 40 8.38 23.21 -8.71
C LEU A 40 9.80 22.99 -9.23
N PRO A 41 10.55 22.02 -8.67
CA PRO A 41 11.88 21.69 -9.15
C PRO A 41 11.83 21.13 -10.59
N PRO A 42 12.86 21.37 -11.40
CA PRO A 42 12.92 20.84 -12.76
C PRO A 42 13.11 19.32 -12.75
N HIS A 43 12.43 18.64 -13.69
CA HIS A 43 12.55 17.21 -14.01
C HIS A 43 12.08 16.20 -12.95
N VAL A 44 12.29 16.43 -11.65
CA VAL A 44 11.90 15.49 -10.58
C VAL A 44 11.40 16.26 -9.36
N PRO A 45 10.29 15.85 -8.72
CA PRO A 45 9.80 16.54 -7.52
C PRO A 45 10.78 16.42 -6.35
N ALA A 46 10.68 17.33 -5.40
CA ALA A 46 11.31 17.18 -4.10
C ALA A 46 10.63 16.01 -3.37
N ARG A 47 11.40 15.01 -2.96
CA ARG A 47 10.90 13.78 -2.34
C ARG A 47 11.48 13.63 -0.95
N ARG A 48 10.65 13.18 -0.04
CA ARG A 48 11.07 12.79 1.31
C ARG A 48 11.20 11.29 1.47
N THR A 49 10.30 10.51 0.86
CA THR A 49 10.34 9.04 0.89
C THR A 49 11.73 8.53 0.49
N GLN A 50 12.35 7.72 1.36
CA GLN A 50 13.64 7.08 1.10
C GLN A 50 13.45 5.58 0.89
N THR A 51 14.36 4.96 0.13
CA THR A 51 14.43 3.50 0.07
C THR A 51 14.68 2.95 1.46
N THR A 52 13.75 2.13 1.97
CA THR A 52 13.78 1.59 3.35
C THR A 52 13.33 0.14 3.33
N HIS A 53 14.03 -0.72 4.07
CA HIS A 53 13.75 -2.15 4.22
C HIS A 53 13.45 -2.46 5.68
N TRP A 54 12.36 -3.19 5.92
CA TRP A 54 11.96 -3.69 7.22
C TRP A 54 11.98 -5.22 7.23
N PRO A 55 13.00 -5.84 7.87
CA PRO A 55 13.10 -7.29 7.98
C PRO A 55 12.00 -7.87 8.87
N TYR A 56 11.22 -8.83 8.36
CA TYR A 56 10.10 -9.42 9.09
C TYR A 56 10.55 -10.16 10.34
N ALA A 57 11.66 -10.88 10.28
CA ALA A 57 12.18 -11.63 11.43
C ALA A 57 12.36 -10.73 12.67
N SER A 58 12.88 -9.51 12.48
CA SER A 58 13.03 -8.52 13.56
C SER A 58 11.69 -7.95 14.01
N LEU A 59 10.78 -7.62 13.07
CA LEU A 59 9.45 -7.11 13.37
C LEU A 59 8.60 -8.12 14.15
N ARG A 60 8.63 -9.39 13.73
CA ARG A 60 7.88 -10.49 14.34
C ARG A 60 8.21 -10.64 15.83
N SER A 61 9.49 -10.62 16.19
CA SER A 61 9.91 -10.68 17.59
C SER A 61 9.37 -9.50 18.41
N LEU A 62 9.35 -8.30 17.84
CA LEU A 62 8.80 -7.11 18.52
C LEU A 62 7.27 -7.18 18.65
N LEU A 63 6.58 -7.72 17.64
CA LEU A 63 5.12 -7.91 17.67
C LEU A 63 4.70 -8.90 18.75
N LEU A 64 5.35 -10.07 18.81
CA LEU A 64 5.05 -11.06 19.84
C LEU A 64 5.29 -10.49 21.24
N LYS A 65 6.38 -9.73 21.42
CA LYS A 65 6.63 -9.01 22.66
C LYS A 65 5.55 -7.97 22.96
N ALA A 66 5.05 -7.23 21.97
CA ALA A 66 3.90 -6.34 22.16
C ALA A 66 2.64 -7.10 22.60
N GLY A 67 2.46 -8.33 22.09
CA GLY A 67 1.39 -9.26 22.50
C GLY A 67 1.39 -9.57 23.99
N GLU A 68 2.58 -9.77 24.56
CA GLU A 68 2.76 -10.01 25.99
C GLU A 68 2.58 -8.75 26.84
N LEU A 69 2.98 -7.59 26.31
CA LEU A 69 3.05 -6.33 27.07
C LEU A 69 1.75 -5.52 27.05
N THR A 70 0.92 -5.67 26.02
CA THR A 70 -0.25 -4.80 25.81
C THR A 70 -1.48 -5.64 25.49
N PRO A 71 -2.40 -5.83 26.45
CA PRO A 71 -3.70 -6.47 26.22
C PRO A 71 -4.47 -5.77 25.10
N ILE A 72 -5.21 -6.53 24.28
CA ILE A 72 -5.91 -5.99 23.11
C ILE A 72 -6.93 -4.91 23.49
N GLU A 73 -7.54 -5.03 24.67
CA GLU A 73 -8.53 -4.08 25.21
C GLU A 73 -7.92 -2.69 25.48
N LYS A 74 -6.59 -2.60 25.60
CA LYS A 74 -5.87 -1.34 25.78
C LYS A 74 -5.19 -0.84 24.50
N ALA A 75 -5.07 -1.70 23.48
CA ALA A 75 -4.41 -1.36 22.24
C ALA A 75 -5.41 -0.94 21.14
N GLU A 76 -6.66 -1.39 21.22
CA GLU A 76 -7.67 -1.43 20.12
C GLU A 76 -7.19 -2.24 18.91
N ARG A 77 -6.01 -1.89 18.37
CA ARG A 77 -5.25 -2.60 17.35
C ARG A 77 -3.77 -2.64 17.75
N ARG A 78 -3.19 -3.83 17.84
CA ARG A 78 -1.78 -4.02 18.19
C ARG A 78 -0.91 -3.99 16.94
N VAL A 79 -0.46 -2.79 16.57
CA VAL A 79 0.27 -2.52 15.30
C VAL A 79 1.63 -1.91 15.56
N LEU A 80 2.64 -2.36 14.82
CA LEU A 80 3.92 -1.65 14.69
C LEU A 80 3.96 -0.93 13.33
N VAL A 81 4.09 0.39 13.36
CA VAL A 81 4.13 1.23 12.15
C VAL A 81 5.50 1.15 11.48
N LEU A 82 5.51 0.96 10.16
CA LEU A 82 6.71 0.95 9.33
C LEU A 82 6.99 2.39 8.84
N ALA A 83 7.56 3.21 9.74
CA ALA A 83 7.84 4.61 9.46
C ALA A 83 9.12 4.80 8.61
N ASN A 84 8.99 5.52 7.50
CA ASN A 84 10.09 5.85 6.59
C ASN A 84 10.95 6.98 7.20
N PRO A 85 12.27 6.82 7.32
CA PRO A 85 13.16 7.83 7.90
C PRO A 85 13.05 9.21 7.24
N GLY A 86 12.70 9.25 5.96
CA GLY A 86 12.52 10.48 5.21
C GLY A 86 11.33 11.35 5.65
N HIS A 87 10.34 10.74 6.30
CA HIS A 87 9.17 11.44 6.85
C HIS A 87 9.22 11.61 8.38
N GLY A 88 10.18 10.96 9.04
CA GLY A 88 10.28 10.89 10.50
C GLY A 88 9.30 9.88 11.11
N LEU A 89 9.50 9.56 12.40
CA LEU A 89 8.69 8.56 13.10
C LEU A 89 7.28 9.08 13.46
N GLU A 90 7.15 10.38 13.75
CA GLU A 90 5.89 10.98 14.23
C GLU A 90 4.76 10.94 13.20
N LYS A 91 5.08 10.96 11.91
CA LYS A 91 4.08 11.03 10.83
C LYS A 91 3.46 9.69 10.46
N MET A 92 4.03 8.58 10.94
CA MET A 92 3.52 7.24 10.64
C MET A 92 3.40 6.97 9.12
N GLN A 93 4.39 7.42 8.35
CA GLN A 93 4.36 7.42 6.88
C GLN A 93 5.38 6.44 6.31
N ALA A 94 4.95 5.48 5.49
CA ALA A 94 5.85 4.65 4.69
C ALA A 94 6.19 5.34 3.36
N SER A 95 5.23 6.07 2.79
CA SER A 95 5.40 7.03 1.68
C SER A 95 4.66 8.33 2.01
N ALA A 96 4.65 9.28 1.07
CA ALA A 96 3.85 10.50 1.23
C ALA A 96 2.34 10.23 1.31
N ALA A 97 1.84 9.15 0.69
CA ALA A 97 0.42 8.80 0.67
C ALA A 97 0.10 7.46 1.36
N MET A 98 1.08 6.61 1.64
CA MET A 98 0.86 5.27 2.21
C MET A 98 1.33 5.17 3.67
N TYR A 99 0.44 4.66 4.51
CA TYR A 99 0.75 4.10 5.83
C TYR A 99 0.97 2.60 5.69
N LEU A 100 1.94 2.08 6.44
CA LEU A 100 2.17 0.65 6.59
C LEU A 100 2.21 0.28 8.07
N GLY A 101 1.52 -0.78 8.44
CA GLY A 101 1.54 -1.33 9.79
C GLY A 101 1.63 -2.86 9.76
N MET A 102 2.46 -3.45 10.62
CA MET A 102 2.42 -4.89 10.84
C MET A 102 1.58 -5.14 12.08
N GLN A 103 0.45 -5.82 11.95
CA GLN A 103 -0.52 -6.02 13.02
C GLN A 103 -0.52 -7.47 13.50
N LEU A 104 -0.60 -7.66 14.82
CA LEU A 104 -0.72 -8.96 15.48
C LEU A 104 -2.12 -9.16 16.06
N LEU A 105 -2.70 -10.33 15.84
CA LEU A 105 -3.89 -10.83 16.52
C LEU A 105 -3.60 -12.21 17.13
N LEU A 106 -3.80 -12.34 18.44
CA LEU A 106 -3.59 -13.58 19.18
C LEU A 106 -4.85 -14.45 19.21
N PRO A 107 -4.72 -15.76 19.52
CA PRO A 107 -5.85 -16.66 19.71
C PRO A 107 -6.94 -16.11 20.63
N GLY A 108 -8.19 -16.14 20.17
CA GLY A 108 -9.35 -15.67 20.93
C GLY A 108 -9.53 -14.16 21.02
N GLU A 109 -8.59 -13.37 20.49
CA GLU A 109 -8.75 -11.90 20.45
C GLU A 109 -9.80 -11.48 19.41
N LEU A 110 -10.53 -10.42 19.74
CA LEU A 110 -11.45 -9.71 18.86
C LEU A 110 -11.04 -8.23 18.83
N ALA A 111 -10.70 -7.72 17.65
CA ALA A 111 -10.54 -6.30 17.41
C ALA A 111 -11.89 -5.71 16.96
N PRO A 112 -12.46 -4.76 17.71
CA PRO A 112 -13.87 -4.36 17.59
C PRO A 112 -14.22 -3.68 16.27
N ALA A 113 -15.52 -3.73 15.95
CA ALA A 113 -16.07 -3.13 14.76
C ALA A 113 -15.98 -1.61 14.73
N HIS A 114 -15.50 -1.09 13.61
CA HIS A 114 -15.52 0.33 13.31
C HIS A 114 -15.51 0.54 11.79
N ARG A 115 -15.66 1.79 11.38
CA ARG A 115 -15.45 2.23 10.00
C ARG A 115 -14.67 3.53 9.99
N HIS A 116 -13.95 3.79 8.91
CA HIS A 116 -13.17 5.01 8.78
C HIS A 116 -13.08 5.46 7.32
N THR A 117 -12.69 6.70 7.09
CA THR A 117 -12.54 7.24 5.73
C THR A 117 -11.31 6.78 4.96
N PRO A 118 -10.16 6.46 5.58
CA PRO A 118 -9.08 5.83 4.84
C PRO A 118 -9.50 4.48 4.26
N ASN A 119 -9.05 4.17 3.05
CA ASN A 119 -9.11 2.80 2.53
C ASN A 119 -7.98 1.98 3.15
N ALA A 120 -8.20 0.66 3.24
CA ALA A 120 -7.24 -0.23 3.85
C ALA A 120 -7.31 -1.62 3.23
N ILE A 121 -6.14 -2.21 2.99
CA ILE A 121 -6.03 -3.65 2.74
C ILE A 121 -5.26 -4.32 3.86
N ARG A 122 -5.51 -5.63 4.04
CA ARG A 122 -4.63 -6.54 4.78
C ARG A 122 -4.04 -7.54 3.82
N MET A 123 -2.72 -7.61 3.79
CA MET A 123 -1.97 -8.71 3.19
C MET A 123 -1.59 -9.67 4.32
N VAL A 124 -2.16 -10.87 4.32
CA VAL A 124 -1.90 -11.85 5.40
C VAL A 124 -0.48 -12.38 5.30
N VAL A 125 0.30 -12.26 6.37
CA VAL A 125 1.74 -12.56 6.39
C VAL A 125 2.02 -13.93 7.02
N GLU A 126 1.43 -14.19 8.17
CA GLU A 126 1.66 -15.41 8.96
C GLU A 126 0.39 -15.85 9.67
N GLY A 127 0.22 -17.17 9.80
CA GLY A 127 -0.81 -17.78 10.64
C GLY A 127 -2.09 -18.13 9.89
N GLU A 128 -2.99 -18.79 10.63
CA GLU A 128 -4.28 -19.28 10.16
C GLU A 128 -5.33 -19.17 11.27
N GLY A 129 -6.61 -19.17 10.89
CA GLY A 129 -7.74 -19.18 11.82
C GLY A 129 -8.27 -17.79 12.20
N ALA A 130 -7.60 -16.72 11.76
CA ALA A 130 -8.18 -15.37 11.83
C ALA A 130 -9.13 -15.10 10.67
N TRP A 131 -9.98 -14.11 10.86
CA TRP A 131 -10.95 -13.64 9.88
C TRP A 131 -11.17 -12.14 10.03
N THR A 132 -11.60 -11.52 8.94
CA THR A 132 -12.14 -10.17 8.94
C THR A 132 -13.61 -10.23 8.53
N LEU A 133 -14.50 -9.55 9.26
CA LEU A 133 -15.85 -9.29 8.80
C LEU A 133 -15.88 -7.91 8.15
N VAL A 134 -16.45 -7.79 6.94
CA VAL A 134 -16.63 -6.49 6.26
C VAL A 134 -18.08 -6.36 5.83
N ASN A 135 -18.84 -5.45 6.46
CA ASN A 135 -20.30 -5.39 6.37
C ASN A 135 -20.96 -6.79 6.54
N GLY A 136 -20.45 -7.56 7.50
CA GLY A 136 -20.88 -8.93 7.78
C GLY A 136 -20.35 -10.01 6.83
N GLU A 137 -19.70 -9.69 5.70
CA GLU A 137 -19.07 -10.73 4.85
C GLU A 137 -17.83 -11.29 5.56
N LYS A 138 -17.81 -12.59 5.87
CA LYS A 138 -16.65 -13.25 6.50
C LYS A 138 -15.57 -13.55 5.48
N CYS A 139 -14.43 -12.88 5.63
CA CYS A 139 -13.20 -13.08 4.87
C CYS A 139 -12.19 -13.86 5.74
N PRO A 140 -11.99 -15.17 5.51
CA PRO A 140 -10.93 -15.92 6.18
C PRO A 140 -9.55 -15.36 5.81
N MET A 141 -8.64 -15.37 6.78
CA MET A 141 -7.26 -14.92 6.57
C MET A 141 -6.36 -16.13 6.36
N SER A 142 -5.84 -16.26 5.15
CA SER A 142 -4.80 -17.23 4.80
C SER A 142 -3.61 -16.50 4.20
N ARG A 143 -2.40 -16.99 4.46
CA ARG A 143 -1.16 -16.37 4.00
C ARG A 143 -1.19 -15.98 2.52
N GLY A 144 -0.80 -14.73 2.24
CA GLY A 144 -0.80 -14.09 0.93
C GLY A 144 -2.16 -13.55 0.47
N ASP A 145 -3.25 -13.82 1.20
CA ASP A 145 -4.55 -13.26 0.86
C ASP A 145 -4.54 -11.74 1.00
N LEU A 146 -5.20 -11.08 0.06
CA LEU A 146 -5.49 -9.65 0.13
C LEU A 146 -6.96 -9.46 0.54
N ILE A 147 -7.21 -8.74 1.63
CA ILE A 147 -8.56 -8.43 2.13
C ILE A 147 -8.75 -6.91 2.20
N LEU A 148 -9.78 -6.40 1.53
CA LEU A 148 -10.14 -4.98 1.52
C LEU A 148 -11.05 -4.63 2.70
N THR A 149 -10.85 -3.45 3.30
CA THR A 149 -11.90 -2.71 4.01
C THR A 149 -11.97 -1.30 3.44
N PRO A 150 -12.74 -1.15 2.36
CA PRO A 150 -12.90 0.13 1.71
C PRO A 150 -13.50 1.20 2.63
N THR A 151 -13.32 2.45 2.21
CA THR A 151 -13.89 3.65 2.85
C THR A 151 -15.32 3.42 3.32
N GLY A 152 -15.59 3.67 4.60
CA GLY A 152 -16.93 3.70 5.18
C GLY A 152 -17.61 2.34 5.37
N LEU A 153 -16.97 1.22 5.04
CA LEU A 153 -17.52 -0.10 5.35
C LEU A 153 -17.15 -0.51 6.79
N TRP A 154 -18.13 -1.06 7.52
CA TRP A 154 -17.90 -1.61 8.86
C TRP A 154 -16.96 -2.81 8.77
N HIS A 155 -15.98 -2.87 9.66
CA HIS A 155 -15.07 -4.00 9.71
C HIS A 155 -14.55 -4.29 11.12
N GLU A 156 -14.32 -5.57 11.39
CA GLU A 156 -13.74 -6.10 12.63
C GLU A 156 -12.92 -7.35 12.33
N HIS A 157 -12.06 -7.74 13.29
CA HIS A 157 -11.16 -8.90 13.13
C HIS A 157 -11.28 -9.83 14.32
N GLY A 158 -11.36 -11.13 14.07
CA GLY A 158 -11.41 -12.13 15.13
C GLY A 158 -10.51 -13.32 14.85
N HIS A 159 -10.19 -14.06 15.92
CA HIS A 159 -9.26 -15.19 15.86
C HIS A 159 -9.84 -16.47 16.48
N ASP A 160 -10.23 -17.42 15.63
CA ASP A 160 -10.83 -18.69 16.05
C ASP A 160 -9.78 -19.84 16.18
N GLY A 161 -8.53 -19.59 15.76
CA GLY A 161 -7.43 -20.56 15.78
C GLY A 161 -6.54 -20.53 17.05
N ASN A 162 -5.38 -21.20 16.98
CA ASN A 162 -4.50 -21.46 18.13
C ASN A 162 -3.11 -20.79 18.07
N GLY A 163 -2.69 -20.28 16.92
CA GLY A 163 -1.40 -19.58 16.74
C GLY A 163 -1.59 -18.07 16.59
N PRO A 164 -0.51 -17.26 16.62
CA PRO A 164 -0.62 -15.86 16.25
C PRO A 164 -0.94 -15.72 14.75
N VAL A 165 -1.72 -14.70 14.41
CA VAL A 165 -1.88 -14.25 13.02
C VAL A 165 -1.31 -12.84 12.89
N ILE A 166 -0.48 -12.65 11.85
CA ILE A 166 0.15 -11.37 11.54
C ILE A 166 -0.19 -10.99 10.10
N TRP A 167 -0.48 -9.71 9.88
CA TRP A 167 -0.71 -9.16 8.54
C TRP A 167 -0.06 -7.79 8.38
N LEU A 168 0.17 -7.42 7.12
CA LEU A 168 0.56 -6.08 6.70
C LEU A 168 -0.68 -5.28 6.34
N ASP A 169 -0.93 -4.22 7.09
CA ASP A 169 -1.88 -3.17 6.75
C ASP A 169 -1.25 -2.18 5.76
N VAL A 170 -1.98 -1.88 4.68
CA VAL A 170 -1.63 -0.80 3.74
C VAL A 170 -2.81 0.14 3.62
N LEU A 171 -2.61 1.41 3.99
CA LEU A 171 -3.66 2.43 4.05
C LEU A 171 -3.25 3.70 3.32
N ASP A 172 -4.23 4.40 2.76
CA ASP A 172 -4.08 5.77 2.24
C ASP A 172 -4.22 6.86 3.32
N LEU A 173 -4.16 6.46 4.59
CA LEU A 173 -4.33 7.31 5.77
C LEU A 173 -3.53 8.63 5.69
N PRO A 174 -2.23 8.66 5.30
CA PRO A 174 -1.49 9.92 5.23
C PRO A 174 -2.12 10.96 4.30
N LEU A 175 -2.67 10.52 3.16
CA LEU A 175 -3.33 11.42 2.21
C LEU A 175 -4.69 11.89 2.72
N VAL A 176 -5.49 10.97 3.27
CA VAL A 176 -6.83 11.28 3.81
C VAL A 176 -6.72 12.19 5.04
N TYR A 177 -5.68 12.00 5.86
CA TYR A 177 -5.33 12.88 6.96
C TYR A 177 -4.87 14.26 6.46
N TYR A 178 -3.97 14.31 5.47
CA TYR A 178 -3.46 15.56 4.90
C TYR A 178 -4.58 16.43 4.32
N THR A 179 -5.61 15.81 3.75
CA THR A 179 -6.78 16.51 3.19
C THR A 179 -7.86 16.83 4.23
N GLU A 180 -7.60 16.59 5.52
CA GLU A 180 -8.53 16.83 6.63
C GLU A 180 -9.85 16.07 6.48
N THR A 181 -9.81 14.89 5.84
CA THR A 181 -10.98 14.02 5.65
C THR A 181 -10.90 12.72 6.44
N SER A 182 -9.89 12.56 7.31
CA SER A 182 -9.70 11.37 8.14
C SER A 182 -10.57 11.39 9.40
N TYR A 183 -11.50 10.45 9.51
CA TYR A 183 -12.28 10.20 10.72
C TYR A 183 -12.66 8.72 10.82
N HIS A 184 -13.10 8.30 12.01
CA HIS A 184 -13.62 6.96 12.27
C HIS A 184 -14.91 7.03 13.09
N GLU A 185 -15.67 5.94 13.05
CA GLU A 185 -16.82 5.69 13.92
C GLU A 185 -16.73 4.28 14.47
N GLU A 186 -16.90 4.13 15.77
CA GLU A 186 -17.02 2.84 16.44
C GLU A 186 -18.45 2.30 16.30
N GLY A 187 -18.59 0.98 16.31
CA GLY A 187 -19.89 0.32 16.17
C GLY A 187 -19.96 -1.01 16.93
N PRO A 188 -21.17 -1.57 17.07
CA PRO A 188 -21.34 -2.90 17.64
C PRO A 188 -20.72 -3.96 16.72
N SER A 189 -20.35 -5.10 17.32
CA SER A 189 -19.89 -6.28 16.57
C SER A 189 -20.94 -6.73 15.54
N GLN A 190 -20.46 -7.26 14.41
CA GLN A 190 -21.26 -7.60 13.24
C GLN A 190 -21.70 -9.07 13.28
N SER A 191 -22.84 -9.35 12.65
CA SER A 191 -23.27 -10.72 12.37
C SER A 191 -22.77 -11.13 10.98
N ALA A 192 -22.25 -12.36 10.87
CA ALA A 192 -21.86 -12.90 9.58
C ALA A 192 -23.08 -13.08 8.66
N VAL A 193 -22.97 -12.60 7.42
CA VAL A 193 -23.97 -12.82 6.37
C VAL A 193 -23.50 -13.91 5.40
N SER A 194 -24.46 -14.51 4.68
CA SER A 194 -24.15 -15.48 3.64
C SER A 194 -23.72 -14.78 2.34
N GLY A 195 -22.87 -15.47 1.57
CA GLY A 195 -22.28 -14.93 0.35
C GLY A 195 -20.80 -14.62 0.53
N GLN A 196 -20.01 -14.95 -0.47
CA GLN A 196 -18.58 -14.63 -0.53
C GLN A 196 -18.31 -14.11 -1.93
N GLY A 197 -18.04 -12.80 -2.05
CA GLY A 197 -17.74 -12.17 -3.34
C GLY A 197 -16.60 -12.90 -4.04
N ALA A 198 -15.60 -13.33 -3.27
CA ALA A 198 -14.47 -14.12 -3.77
C ALA A 198 -14.88 -15.37 -4.55
N LYS A 199 -15.98 -16.05 -4.17
CA LYS A 199 -16.49 -17.23 -4.89
C LYS A 199 -17.33 -16.83 -6.10
N ALA A 200 -18.14 -15.80 -5.96
CA ALA A 200 -19.05 -15.34 -7.00
C ALA A 200 -18.31 -14.77 -8.23
N TYR A 201 -17.14 -14.16 -8.00
CA TYR A 201 -16.31 -13.53 -9.03
C TYR A 201 -15.01 -14.31 -9.33
N ALA A 202 -14.92 -15.58 -8.91
CA ALA A 202 -13.70 -16.41 -9.04
C ALA A 202 -13.36 -16.86 -10.47
N ARG A 203 -14.12 -16.44 -11.48
CA ARG A 203 -14.05 -17.00 -12.85
C ARG A 203 -13.85 -15.88 -13.86
N GLY A 204 -12.67 -15.85 -14.47
CA GLY A 204 -12.33 -14.84 -15.47
C GLY A 204 -13.35 -14.80 -16.61
N GLY A 205 -13.87 -13.61 -16.90
CA GLY A 205 -14.88 -13.39 -17.94
C GLY A 205 -16.32 -13.78 -17.57
N VAL A 206 -16.58 -14.27 -16.34
CA VAL A 206 -17.92 -14.65 -15.87
C VAL A 206 -18.26 -13.85 -14.62
N VAL A 207 -19.34 -13.07 -14.68
CA VAL A 207 -19.83 -12.26 -13.55
C VAL A 207 -21.27 -12.65 -13.19
N PRO A 208 -21.67 -12.56 -11.90
CA PRO A 208 -23.04 -12.81 -11.49
C PRO A 208 -24.01 -11.78 -12.08
N THR A 209 -25.13 -12.26 -12.61
CA THR A 209 -26.25 -11.40 -13.04
C THR A 209 -27.55 -11.88 -12.42
N SER A 210 -28.34 -10.97 -11.88
CA SER A 210 -29.70 -11.26 -11.39
C SER A 210 -30.71 -10.66 -12.36
N VAL A 211 -31.46 -11.50 -13.06
CA VAL A 211 -32.52 -11.11 -14.01
C VAL A 211 -32.08 -9.94 -14.92
N PHE A 212 -31.07 -10.17 -15.76
CA PHE A 212 -30.47 -9.19 -16.68
C PHE A 212 -29.81 -7.96 -16.01
N GLY A 213 -29.73 -7.89 -14.68
CA GLY A 213 -29.03 -6.85 -13.93
C GLY A 213 -27.66 -7.31 -13.42
N ARG A 214 -26.69 -6.38 -13.41
CA ARG A 214 -25.41 -6.53 -12.70
C ARG A 214 -25.49 -5.92 -11.31
N SER A 215 -24.54 -6.28 -10.44
CA SER A 215 -24.46 -5.66 -9.11
C SER A 215 -24.05 -4.19 -9.21
N ASP A 216 -24.62 -3.36 -8.34
CA ASP A 216 -24.27 -1.96 -8.10
C ASP A 216 -23.35 -1.78 -6.88
N LYS A 217 -22.95 -2.88 -6.22
CA LYS A 217 -22.02 -2.83 -5.09
C LYS A 217 -20.70 -2.21 -5.52
N ALA A 218 -20.29 -1.14 -4.84
CA ALA A 218 -19.01 -0.48 -5.10
C ALA A 218 -17.81 -1.42 -4.92
N TYR A 219 -17.91 -2.38 -3.99
CA TYR A 219 -16.87 -3.37 -3.69
C TYR A 219 -17.49 -4.76 -3.63
N PRO A 220 -17.69 -5.41 -4.79
CA PRO A 220 -18.41 -6.68 -4.89
C PRO A 220 -17.55 -7.89 -4.48
N MET A 221 -16.23 -7.72 -4.40
CA MET A 221 -15.26 -8.73 -3.99
C MET A 221 -14.30 -8.11 -2.97
N LEU A 222 -14.33 -8.63 -1.74
CA LEU A 222 -13.59 -8.07 -0.60
C LEU A 222 -12.35 -8.89 -0.22
N ARG A 223 -12.27 -10.16 -0.66
CA ARG A 223 -11.11 -11.04 -0.48
C ARG A 223 -10.61 -11.52 -1.84
N TYR A 224 -9.31 -11.45 -2.04
CA TYR A 224 -8.60 -11.98 -3.19
C TYR A 224 -7.63 -13.06 -2.69
N PRO A 225 -7.99 -14.35 -2.85
CA PRO A 225 -7.17 -15.44 -2.34
C PRO A 225 -5.81 -15.50 -3.01
N TRP A 226 -4.75 -15.76 -2.24
CA TRP A 226 -3.40 -15.90 -2.80
C TRP A 226 -3.31 -17.02 -3.83
N ALA A 227 -3.98 -18.15 -3.55
CA ALA A 227 -3.98 -19.32 -4.42
C ALA A 227 -4.44 -18.97 -5.84
N ASP A 228 -5.45 -18.12 -5.97
CA ASP A 228 -5.99 -17.70 -7.28
C ASP A 228 -5.03 -16.74 -8.00
N ALA A 229 -4.45 -15.77 -7.28
CA ALA A 229 -3.48 -14.82 -7.85
C ALA A 229 -2.18 -15.53 -8.28
N LYS A 230 -1.67 -16.45 -7.45
CA LYS A 230 -0.49 -17.26 -7.75
C LYS A 230 -0.72 -18.18 -8.94
N ALA A 231 -1.89 -18.83 -9.02
CA ALA A 231 -2.25 -19.65 -10.17
C ALA A 231 -2.30 -18.83 -11.47
N ALA A 232 -2.90 -17.64 -11.44
CA ALA A 232 -2.92 -16.73 -12.60
C ALA A 232 -1.51 -16.31 -13.04
N LEU A 233 -0.61 -15.99 -12.10
CA LEU A 233 0.79 -15.67 -12.41
C LEU A 233 1.54 -16.84 -13.05
N LEU A 234 1.38 -18.04 -12.49
CA LEU A 234 2.02 -19.25 -13.02
C LEU A 234 1.51 -19.58 -14.43
N SER A 235 0.20 -19.57 -14.64
CA SER A 235 -0.38 -19.78 -15.97
C SER A 235 0.04 -18.72 -16.97
N LEU A 236 0.11 -17.45 -16.57
CA LEU A 236 0.59 -16.36 -17.43
C LEU A 236 2.07 -16.55 -17.81
N ALA A 237 2.91 -16.96 -16.87
CA ALA A 237 4.33 -17.21 -17.11
C ALA A 237 4.58 -18.39 -18.07
N GLU A 238 3.74 -19.43 -17.99
CA GLU A 238 3.78 -20.60 -18.87
C GLU A 238 3.29 -20.29 -20.28
N ASP A 239 2.17 -19.56 -20.40
CA ASP A 239 1.55 -19.20 -21.68
C ASP A 239 2.36 -18.15 -22.45
N GLN A 240 2.99 -17.20 -21.75
CA GLN A 240 3.77 -16.10 -22.33
C GLN A 240 5.21 -16.11 -21.80
N PRO A 241 6.06 -17.04 -22.26
CA PRO A 241 7.44 -17.18 -21.79
C PRO A 241 8.32 -15.94 -22.07
N GLU A 242 7.98 -15.15 -23.10
CA GLU A 242 8.67 -13.92 -23.50
C GLU A 242 8.27 -12.69 -22.68
N LEU A 243 7.20 -12.78 -21.88
CA LEU A 243 6.73 -11.66 -21.08
C LEU A 243 7.78 -11.28 -20.04
N GLU A 244 8.33 -10.06 -20.15
CA GLU A 244 9.41 -9.58 -19.28
C GLU A 244 8.96 -9.51 -17.81
N ALA A 245 7.82 -8.88 -17.54
CA ALA A 245 7.22 -8.75 -16.21
C ALA A 245 5.93 -9.58 -16.12
N VAL A 246 5.98 -10.72 -15.42
CA VAL A 246 4.79 -11.53 -15.14
C VAL A 246 4.05 -10.90 -13.95
N GLN A 247 3.01 -10.13 -14.24
CA GLN A 247 2.29 -9.35 -13.24
C GLN A 247 0.78 -9.48 -13.41
N VAL A 248 0.05 -9.53 -12.29
CA VAL A 248 -1.41 -9.40 -12.23
C VAL A 248 -1.82 -8.20 -11.39
N THR A 249 -2.99 -7.64 -11.69
CA THR A 249 -3.57 -6.50 -10.96
C THR A 249 -4.81 -6.96 -10.20
N TYR A 250 -4.95 -6.56 -8.94
CA TYR A 250 -6.20 -6.76 -8.21
C TYR A 250 -7.21 -5.69 -8.61
N VAL A 251 -8.34 -6.12 -9.18
CA VAL A 251 -9.34 -5.23 -9.78
C VAL A 251 -10.71 -5.42 -9.16
N ASN A 252 -11.55 -4.39 -9.26
CA ASN A 252 -12.98 -4.53 -9.08
C ASN A 252 -13.56 -5.31 -10.27
N PRO A 253 -14.11 -6.53 -10.08
CA PRO A 253 -14.56 -7.38 -11.18
C PRO A 253 -15.80 -6.84 -11.90
N GLU A 254 -16.58 -5.94 -11.27
CA GLU A 254 -17.73 -5.34 -11.93
C GLU A 254 -17.31 -4.25 -12.93
N THR A 255 -16.22 -3.53 -12.65
CA THR A 255 -15.82 -2.34 -13.44
C THR A 255 -14.51 -2.51 -14.20
N GLY A 256 -13.68 -3.49 -13.86
CA GLY A 256 -12.32 -3.66 -14.38
C GLY A 256 -11.32 -2.60 -13.89
N LYS A 257 -11.73 -1.68 -13.01
CA LYS A 257 -10.87 -0.66 -12.41
C LYS A 257 -10.06 -1.24 -11.24
N ASP A 258 -9.11 -0.48 -10.71
CA ASP A 258 -8.37 -0.84 -9.50
C ASP A 258 -9.33 -1.22 -8.34
N ALA A 259 -8.87 -2.14 -7.47
CA ALA A 259 -9.69 -2.66 -6.38
C ALA A 259 -10.11 -1.58 -5.36
N GLU A 260 -9.29 -0.53 -5.19
CA GLU A 260 -9.59 0.65 -4.37
C GLU A 260 -9.37 1.95 -5.14
N ASN A 261 -9.84 3.07 -4.58
CA ASN A 261 -9.91 4.34 -5.29
C ASN A 261 -8.58 5.11 -5.36
N ILE A 262 -7.73 4.96 -4.34
CA ILE A 262 -6.51 5.76 -4.16
C ILE A 262 -5.27 4.90 -4.41
N LEU A 263 -5.21 3.72 -3.81
CA LEU A 263 -4.09 2.79 -3.93
C LEU A 263 -4.37 1.67 -4.93
N GLY A 264 -3.34 1.32 -5.69
CA GLY A 264 -3.32 0.20 -6.63
C GLY A 264 -2.55 -0.96 -6.04
N PHE A 265 -2.99 -2.18 -6.38
CA PHE A 265 -2.43 -3.40 -5.83
C PHE A 265 -2.12 -4.39 -6.95
N TYR A 266 -0.95 -5.03 -6.86
CA TYR A 266 -0.44 -5.93 -7.87
C TYR A 266 0.27 -7.11 -7.21
N ALA A 267 0.37 -8.22 -7.95
CA ALA A 267 1.28 -9.30 -7.61
C ALA A 267 2.22 -9.55 -8.80
N LEU A 268 3.50 -9.68 -8.53
CA LEU A 268 4.59 -9.83 -9.48
C LEU A 268 5.30 -11.15 -9.23
N MET A 269 5.55 -11.90 -10.29
CA MET A 269 6.36 -13.12 -10.26
C MET A 269 7.70 -12.87 -10.96
N LEU A 270 8.80 -13.25 -10.31
CA LEU A 270 10.11 -13.39 -10.93
C LEU A 270 10.39 -14.87 -11.18
N ARG A 271 10.72 -15.21 -12.43
CA ARG A 271 11.17 -16.56 -12.80
C ARG A 271 12.49 -16.91 -12.09
N PRO A 272 12.87 -18.21 -12.01
CA PRO A 272 14.15 -18.60 -11.42
C PRO A 272 15.33 -17.85 -12.04
N GLY A 273 16.15 -17.22 -11.20
CA GLY A 273 17.33 -16.44 -11.58
C GLY A 273 17.05 -15.13 -12.33
N GLN A 274 15.78 -14.80 -12.57
CA GLN A 274 15.40 -13.63 -13.37
C GLN A 274 15.86 -12.34 -12.69
N THR A 275 16.41 -11.43 -13.50
CA THR A 275 16.60 -10.02 -13.13
C THR A 275 15.61 -9.18 -13.92
N LEU A 276 14.83 -8.37 -13.21
CA LEU A 276 13.81 -7.49 -13.77
C LEU A 276 14.09 -6.06 -13.34
N ARG A 277 14.00 -5.11 -14.27
CA ARG A 277 14.06 -3.68 -13.95
C ARG A 277 12.65 -3.12 -13.89
N LEU A 278 12.24 -2.66 -12.71
CA LEU A 278 11.05 -1.83 -12.55
C LEU A 278 11.38 -0.38 -12.94
N PRO A 279 10.59 0.24 -13.82
CA PRO A 279 10.88 1.58 -14.28
C PRO A 279 10.63 2.64 -13.19
N ALA A 280 11.22 3.82 -13.39
CA ALA A 280 10.94 4.96 -12.53
C ALA A 280 9.52 5.48 -12.84
N ARG A 281 8.61 5.37 -11.87
CA ARG A 281 7.22 5.83 -12.03
C ARG A 281 6.92 6.95 -11.06
N SER A 282 5.97 7.82 -11.36
CA SER A 282 5.56 8.91 -10.46
C SER A 282 5.22 8.47 -9.01
N PRO A 283 4.50 7.35 -8.74
CA PRO A 283 4.22 6.93 -7.37
C PRO A 283 5.41 6.23 -6.71
N ALA A 284 5.49 6.33 -5.38
CA ALA A 284 6.27 5.41 -4.58
C ALA A 284 5.65 3.99 -4.62
N GLN A 285 6.47 2.98 -4.39
CA GLN A 285 6.06 1.58 -4.45
C GLN A 285 6.44 0.87 -3.15
N VAL A 286 5.49 0.16 -2.56
CA VAL A 286 5.74 -0.81 -1.50
C VAL A 286 5.94 -2.17 -2.15
N LEU A 287 7.01 -2.88 -1.80
CA LEU A 287 7.28 -4.25 -2.21
C LEU A 287 7.26 -5.13 -0.97
N HIS A 288 6.41 -6.15 -0.95
CA HIS A 288 6.33 -7.13 0.13
C HIS A 288 6.60 -8.53 -0.43
N GLN A 289 7.58 -9.23 0.12
CA GLN A 289 7.95 -10.58 -0.32
C GLN A 289 6.93 -11.59 0.18
N ILE A 290 6.14 -12.16 -0.73
CA ILE A 290 5.21 -13.24 -0.38
C ILE A 290 6.03 -14.53 -0.27
N ASP A 291 6.52 -15.08 -1.39
CA ASP A 291 7.22 -16.37 -1.42
C ASP A 291 8.59 -16.23 -2.10
N GLY A 292 9.64 -16.85 -1.57
CA GLY A 292 10.99 -16.83 -2.14
C GLY A 292 11.89 -15.71 -1.59
N ASN A 293 12.92 -15.35 -2.34
CA ASN A 293 13.87 -14.30 -1.96
C ASN A 293 14.32 -13.48 -3.17
N VAL A 294 14.37 -12.16 -2.99
CA VAL A 294 14.66 -11.22 -4.08
C VAL A 294 15.68 -10.21 -3.62
N ALA A 295 16.81 -10.15 -4.33
CA ALA A 295 17.74 -9.03 -4.19
C ALA A 295 17.14 -7.79 -4.85
N VAL A 296 17.11 -6.70 -4.09
CA VAL A 296 16.57 -5.40 -4.50
C VAL A 296 17.70 -4.40 -4.53
N SER A 297 17.84 -3.69 -5.64
CA SER A 297 18.80 -2.57 -5.80
C SER A 297 18.07 -1.31 -6.23
N VAL A 298 18.24 -0.23 -5.46
CA VAL A 298 17.59 1.07 -5.68
C VAL A 298 18.59 2.17 -5.34
N GLU A 299 18.98 2.96 -6.34
CA GLU A 299 20.03 3.97 -6.20
C GLU A 299 21.33 3.36 -5.63
N ASP A 300 21.79 3.81 -4.46
CA ASP A 300 22.98 3.32 -3.76
C ASP A 300 22.67 2.21 -2.73
N LYS A 301 21.39 1.86 -2.53
CA LYS A 301 20.97 0.85 -1.56
C LYS A 301 20.74 -0.50 -2.22
N SER A 302 21.21 -1.55 -1.56
CA SER A 302 20.93 -2.93 -1.94
C SER A 302 20.69 -3.80 -0.71
N PHE A 303 19.69 -4.67 -0.78
CA PHE A 303 19.35 -5.63 0.27
C PHE A 303 18.62 -6.82 -0.36
N THR A 304 18.45 -7.90 0.40
CA THR A 304 17.65 -9.06 -0.02
C THR A 304 16.37 -9.09 0.78
N LEU A 305 15.23 -9.05 0.10
CA LEU A 305 13.96 -9.38 0.71
C LEU A 305 13.85 -10.90 0.83
N VAL A 306 13.70 -11.40 2.04
CA VAL A 306 13.26 -12.77 2.30
C VAL A 306 11.78 -12.78 2.64
N GLU A 307 11.21 -13.96 2.82
CA GLU A 307 9.80 -14.16 3.16
C GLU A 307 9.29 -13.13 4.19
N ALA A 308 8.18 -12.46 3.84
CA ALA A 308 7.50 -11.42 4.61
C ALA A 308 8.24 -10.09 4.80
N ASP A 309 9.47 -9.95 4.30
CA ASP A 309 10.15 -8.65 4.32
C ASP A 309 9.40 -7.63 3.46
N THR A 310 9.46 -6.38 3.90
CA THR A 310 8.81 -5.26 3.20
C THR A 310 9.84 -4.17 2.92
N CYS A 311 9.77 -3.55 1.75
CA CYS A 311 10.51 -2.32 1.48
C CYS A 311 9.68 -1.30 0.72
N VAL A 312 10.15 -0.06 0.73
CA VAL A 312 9.60 1.04 -0.08
C VAL A 312 10.65 1.49 -1.08
N VAL A 313 10.22 1.71 -2.33
CA VAL A 313 10.95 2.37 -3.42
C VAL A 313 10.34 3.77 -3.61
N PRO A 314 11.13 4.86 -3.56
CA PRO A 314 10.62 6.20 -3.80
C PRO A 314 10.06 6.38 -5.21
N GLY A 315 9.00 7.19 -5.37
CA GLY A 315 8.51 7.55 -6.70
C GLY A 315 9.55 8.35 -7.47
N TYR A 316 9.60 8.23 -8.78
CA TYR A 316 10.64 8.72 -9.71
C TYR A 316 12.00 8.03 -9.56
N THR A 317 12.07 6.88 -8.89
CA THR A 317 13.27 6.04 -8.82
C THR A 317 12.97 4.66 -9.42
N SER A 318 13.88 4.14 -10.25
CA SER A 318 13.80 2.76 -10.77
C SER A 318 14.38 1.76 -9.77
N ALA A 319 13.88 0.54 -9.77
CA ALA A 319 14.39 -0.55 -8.96
C ALA A 319 14.81 -1.74 -9.83
N THR A 320 15.86 -2.46 -9.44
CA THR A 320 16.20 -3.75 -10.03
C THR A 320 15.92 -4.84 -9.02
N LEU A 321 15.16 -5.84 -9.45
CA LEU A 321 14.77 -7.01 -8.68
C LEU A 321 15.43 -8.24 -9.28
N LYS A 322 16.08 -9.06 -8.46
CA LYS A 322 16.66 -10.32 -8.91
C LYS A 322 16.20 -11.45 -8.01
N ASN A 323 15.54 -12.45 -8.60
CA ASN A 323 15.26 -13.70 -7.89
C ASN A 323 16.58 -14.42 -7.59
N CYS A 324 16.86 -14.68 -6.32
CA CYS A 324 18.12 -15.31 -5.92
C CYS A 324 18.07 -16.85 -6.05
N SER A 325 16.90 -17.45 -6.25
CA SER A 325 16.75 -18.88 -6.50
C SER A 325 16.96 -19.23 -7.97
N ALA A 326 17.76 -20.26 -8.25
CA ALA A 326 17.97 -20.78 -9.60
C ALA A 326 16.90 -21.79 -10.05
N THR A 327 16.04 -22.24 -9.13
CA THR A 327 15.07 -23.32 -9.41
C THR A 327 13.63 -22.92 -9.11
N GLU A 328 13.41 -22.03 -8.15
CA GLU A 328 12.06 -21.66 -7.69
C GLU A 328 11.71 -20.21 -8.10
N PRO A 329 10.46 -19.95 -8.49
CA PRO A 329 10.00 -18.57 -8.70
C PRO A 329 9.87 -17.82 -7.36
N ALA A 330 9.94 -16.49 -7.44
CA ALA A 330 9.69 -15.60 -6.32
C ALA A 330 8.47 -14.73 -6.60
N PHE A 331 7.71 -14.40 -5.55
CA PHE A 331 6.45 -13.67 -5.65
C PHE A 331 6.45 -12.46 -4.73
N ILE A 332 6.12 -11.29 -5.28
CA ILE A 332 6.13 -10.01 -4.59
C ILE A 332 4.75 -9.37 -4.72
N PHE A 333 4.19 -8.92 -3.61
CA PHE A 333 3.07 -7.99 -3.60
C PHE A 333 3.59 -6.57 -3.80
N VAL A 334 2.89 -5.80 -4.64
CA VAL A 334 3.19 -4.39 -4.90
C VAL A 334 1.98 -3.54 -4.56
N ALA A 335 2.18 -2.47 -3.79
CA ALA A 335 1.20 -1.41 -3.60
C ALA A 335 1.77 -0.06 -4.01
N ASP A 336 0.96 0.78 -4.67
CA ASP A 336 1.35 2.13 -5.06
C ASP A 336 0.14 3.08 -5.13
N GLU A 337 0.39 4.38 -5.33
CA GLU A 337 -0.68 5.38 -5.51
C GLU A 337 -0.99 5.70 -6.99
N SER A 338 -0.73 4.76 -7.91
CA SER A 338 -1.00 4.95 -9.35
C SER A 338 -2.46 5.28 -9.67
N PRO A 339 -3.49 4.68 -9.04
CA PRO A 339 -4.88 5.00 -9.34
C PRO A 339 -5.19 6.49 -9.14
N LEU A 340 -4.70 7.05 -8.03
CA LEU A 340 -4.79 8.48 -7.75
C LEU A 340 -4.04 9.30 -8.80
N HIS A 341 -2.77 8.96 -9.08
CA HIS A 341 -1.96 9.72 -10.03
C HIS A 341 -2.58 9.74 -11.44
N ARG A 342 -3.15 8.61 -11.89
CA ARG A 342 -3.87 8.52 -13.16
C ARG A 342 -5.12 9.40 -13.15
N LYS A 343 -5.89 9.37 -12.07
CA LYS A 343 -7.10 10.19 -11.89
C LYS A 343 -6.81 11.70 -11.92
N LEU A 344 -5.67 12.10 -11.37
CA LEU A 344 -5.22 13.50 -11.33
C LEU A 344 -4.48 13.95 -12.59
N GLY A 345 -4.16 13.03 -13.52
CA GLY A 345 -3.39 13.35 -14.73
C GLY A 345 -1.90 13.61 -14.48
N VAL A 346 -1.37 13.15 -13.34
CA VAL A 346 0.05 13.33 -12.95
C VAL A 346 0.85 12.03 -12.99
N TYR A 347 0.25 10.95 -13.50
CA TYR A 347 0.93 9.67 -13.64
C TYR A 347 2.00 9.73 -14.72
N GLU A 348 3.25 9.44 -14.32
CA GLU A 348 4.37 9.23 -15.22
C GLU A 348 4.92 7.81 -15.10
N ASN A 349 5.35 7.27 -16.25
CA ASN A 349 6.24 6.11 -16.33
C ASN A 349 7.47 6.48 -17.18
N ARG A 350 8.67 6.36 -16.59
CA ARG A 350 9.97 6.70 -17.19
C ARG A 350 10.84 5.45 -17.35
N GLY A 351 10.33 4.49 -18.12
CA GLY A 351 11.07 3.27 -18.47
C GLY A 351 10.15 2.18 -18.99
#